data_AF-A0A432F3L4-F1
#
_entry.id   AF-A0A432F3L4-F1
#
_cell.length_a   1.000
_cell.length_b   1.000
_cell.length_c   1.000
_cell.angle_alpha   90.00
_cell.angle_beta   90.00
_cell.angle_gamma   90.00
#
_symmetry.space_group_name_H-M   'P 1'
#
loop_
_entity.id
_entity.type
_entity.pdbx_description
1 polymer ?
#
loop_
_entity_poly.entity_id
_entity_poly.type
_entity_poly.pdbx_seq_one_letter_code
_entity_poly.pdbx_strand_id
1 'polypeptide(L)'
;MQSVNHFSTVFKIIIISLFLSLTTQADENQYKPQKFFGNGDTGVFYDLQSGELLKSIIDGNRTVYIEQDGDIFEEDIATLEDNILGLSSQQSFSKSKRMLGKEIYTSHRIAFYSGCRYRLKEKKFIPIASSCGFKYRKNKNRAQRIEWEHIVPAWHFGHQLRCWQNGGRLHCRNSNAKFKQMEADMHNLVPAIGEINGDRSNFKYRMLAGEKRLYGKPVNMEISFKERAAEPPDNVQGDIARTYFYMADRYGLQISDQQKKLLVAWNNNDPVDSWERQKNKLVKKLQGDENLYITHYKKLKQGDIVTSEPSTSFSEINNNLKQQFGFLFDYLPAWLVEVILAIVALYLLWKYKRKKDSLEKTEPKPTHKEKISTNKSSTAKKHKKKKSKKSPAHYFIQSRMVERVLSLNKAQALVIKNKQKDKSQHWELLESNKTEGFVFIQHIVTGKVLEIKDGVKTDHAKVILADKKRRNNNHQEWRLVATEEPKYFFLENRATQTVLDISYKKSKQGSKVASYHKKSRGTENQEWELIAIPFNS
;
A
#
# COMPACT_ATOMS: atom_id res chain seq x y z
N MET A 1 -24.97 26.39 41.60
CA MET A 1 -24.95 25.53 40.39
C MET A 1 -24.15 26.11 39.20
N GLN A 2 -23.63 27.34 39.24
CA GLN A 2 -22.82 27.90 38.12
C GLN A 2 -21.31 27.59 38.20
N SER A 3 -20.72 27.32 39.38
CA SER A 3 -19.27 27.04 39.49
C SER A 3 -18.86 25.63 39.04
N VAL A 4 -19.76 24.65 39.10
CA VAL A 4 -19.51 23.26 38.69
C VAL A 4 -19.40 23.12 37.18
N ASN A 5 -20.17 23.91 36.42
CA ASN A 5 -20.10 23.93 34.95
C ASN A 5 -18.83 24.60 34.43
N HIS A 6 -18.28 25.58 35.15
CA HIS A 6 -17.04 26.25 34.74
C HIS A 6 -15.81 25.35 34.96
N PHE A 7 -15.78 24.62 36.09
CA PHE A 7 -14.72 23.64 36.38
C PHE A 7 -14.72 22.48 35.38
N SER A 8 -15.88 21.98 34.97
CA SER A 8 -16.00 20.92 33.95
C SER A 8 -15.45 21.35 32.60
N THR A 9 -15.76 22.59 32.16
CA THR A 9 -15.27 23.11 30.88
C THR A 9 -13.76 23.37 30.89
N VAL A 10 -13.21 23.93 31.97
CA VAL A 10 -11.76 24.17 32.10
C VAL A 10 -10.98 22.86 32.17
N PHE A 11 -11.49 21.87 32.89
CA PHE A 11 -10.87 20.54 32.98
C PHE A 11 -10.92 19.79 31.64
N LYS A 12 -12.01 19.92 30.88
CA LYS A 12 -12.13 19.42 29.49
C LYS A 12 -11.10 20.04 28.55
N ILE A 13 -10.87 21.35 28.68
CA ILE A 13 -9.87 22.07 27.87
C ILE A 13 -8.45 21.58 28.20
N ILE A 14 -8.11 21.40 29.47
CA ILE A 14 -6.77 20.99 29.90
C ILE A 14 -6.46 19.56 29.43
N ILE A 15 -7.40 18.61 29.61
CA ILE A 15 -7.19 17.20 29.23
C ILE A 15 -7.02 17.03 27.71
N ILE A 16 -7.88 17.70 26.93
CA ILE A 16 -7.84 17.60 25.47
C ILE A 16 -6.61 18.32 24.91
N SER A 17 -6.25 19.49 25.46
CA SER A 17 -5.04 20.20 25.06
C SER A 17 -3.78 19.38 25.38
N LEU A 18 -3.68 18.77 26.56
CA LEU A 18 -2.58 17.86 26.89
C LEU A 18 -2.51 16.66 25.96
N PHE A 19 -3.66 16.09 25.61
CA PHE A 19 -3.74 14.97 24.68
C PHE A 19 -3.22 15.35 23.30
N LEU A 20 -3.59 16.52 22.78
CA LEU A 20 -3.10 17.02 21.49
C LEU A 20 -1.62 17.41 21.54
N SER A 21 -1.14 18.10 22.59
CA SER A 21 0.28 18.45 22.72
C SER A 21 1.20 17.21 22.74
N LEU A 22 0.69 16.08 23.23
CA LEU A 22 1.41 14.80 23.29
C LEU A 22 1.28 13.96 22.01
N THR A 23 0.27 14.21 21.16
CA THR A 23 0.08 13.50 19.88
C THR A 23 0.60 14.26 18.67
N THR A 24 0.75 15.59 18.75
CA THR A 24 1.30 16.42 17.66
C THR A 24 2.80 16.24 17.46
N GLN A 25 3.50 15.60 18.40
CA GLN A 25 4.87 15.09 18.22
C GLN A 25 4.94 13.67 17.65
N ALA A 26 3.88 13.18 16.99
CA ALA A 26 3.97 12.02 16.13
C ALA A 26 4.63 12.44 14.80
N ASP A 27 5.95 12.27 14.76
CA ASP A 27 6.80 12.41 13.59
C ASP A 27 6.09 11.89 12.32
N GLU A 28 5.76 12.79 11.37
CA GLU A 28 5.20 12.46 10.05
C GLU A 28 6.12 11.51 9.25
N ASN A 29 7.33 11.27 9.76
CA ASN A 29 8.32 10.31 9.28
C ASN A 29 8.00 8.83 9.62
N GLN A 30 6.90 8.53 10.33
CA GLN A 30 6.55 7.14 10.71
C GLN A 30 5.15 6.67 10.26
N TYR A 31 4.57 7.26 9.21
CA TYR A 31 3.34 6.70 8.62
C TYR A 31 3.66 5.44 7.80
N LYS A 32 3.17 4.26 8.23
CA LYS A 32 3.16 3.06 7.39
C LYS A 32 1.97 3.15 6.44
N PRO A 33 2.16 3.13 5.11
CA PRO A 33 1.06 3.17 4.16
C PRO A 33 0.04 2.07 4.45
N GLN A 34 -1.23 2.43 4.62
CA GLN A 34 -2.31 1.46 4.72
C GLN A 34 -2.34 0.64 3.42
N LYS A 35 -2.32 -0.69 3.55
CA LYS A 35 -2.54 -1.58 2.41
C LYS A 35 -4.00 -2.03 2.42
N PHE A 36 -4.72 -1.72 1.35
CA PHE A 36 -6.14 -2.10 1.20
C PHE A 36 -6.33 -3.56 0.84
N PHE A 37 -5.31 -4.18 0.22
CA PHE A 37 -5.38 -5.58 -0.18
C PHE A 37 -3.99 -6.20 -0.37
N GLY A 38 -3.94 -7.52 -0.27
CA GLY A 38 -2.78 -8.37 -0.54
C GLY A 38 -3.02 -9.32 -1.72
N ASN A 39 -1.95 -9.98 -2.16
CA ASN A 39 -1.97 -10.89 -3.33
C ASN A 39 -2.87 -12.15 -3.14
N GLY A 40 -3.45 -12.34 -1.96
CA GLY A 40 -4.37 -13.44 -1.67
C GLY A 40 -5.84 -13.02 -1.62
N ASP A 41 -6.15 -11.73 -1.80
CA ASP A 41 -7.52 -11.24 -1.69
C ASP A 41 -8.28 -11.44 -3.00
N THR A 42 -9.60 -11.60 -2.92
CA THR A 42 -10.45 -11.79 -4.09
C THR A 42 -10.42 -10.57 -5.03
N GLY A 43 -10.38 -10.84 -6.34
CA GLY A 43 -10.31 -9.79 -7.36
C GLY A 43 -8.94 -9.10 -7.48
N VAL A 44 -7.90 -9.62 -6.83
CA VAL A 44 -6.54 -9.09 -6.91
C VAL A 44 -5.71 -9.83 -7.97
N PHE A 45 -4.95 -9.10 -8.77
CA PHE A 45 -4.06 -9.65 -9.80
C PHE A 45 -2.85 -8.73 -10.04
N TYR A 46 -1.80 -9.26 -10.66
CA TYR A 46 -0.68 -8.45 -11.12
C TYR A 46 -0.96 -7.94 -12.53
N ASP A 47 -0.84 -6.63 -12.76
CA ASP A 47 -0.81 -6.10 -14.10
C ASP A 47 0.46 -6.58 -14.83
N LEU A 48 0.30 -7.09 -16.03
CA LEU A 48 1.39 -7.70 -16.79
C LEU A 48 2.39 -6.66 -17.33
N GLN A 49 1.99 -5.38 -17.41
CA GLN A 49 2.80 -4.32 -18.00
C GLN A 49 3.60 -3.56 -16.94
N SER A 50 2.96 -3.13 -15.85
CA SER A 50 3.58 -2.43 -14.73
C SER A 50 4.20 -3.40 -13.72
N GLY A 51 3.64 -4.60 -13.57
CA GLY A 51 3.95 -5.53 -12.48
C GLY A 51 3.37 -5.10 -11.15
N GLU A 52 2.46 -4.12 -11.14
CA GLU A 52 1.77 -3.65 -9.94
C GLU A 52 0.66 -4.62 -9.54
N LEU A 53 0.42 -4.71 -8.23
CA LEU A 53 -0.65 -5.51 -7.68
C LEU A 53 -1.92 -4.67 -7.62
N LEU A 54 -2.93 -5.06 -8.39
CA LEU A 54 -4.19 -4.32 -8.55
C LEU A 54 -5.37 -5.12 -8.01
N LYS A 55 -6.40 -4.42 -7.55
CA LYS A 55 -7.69 -5.02 -7.19
C LYS A 55 -8.81 -4.44 -8.06
N SER A 56 -9.63 -5.29 -8.66
CA SER A 56 -10.82 -4.86 -9.39
C SER A 56 -11.95 -4.47 -8.42
N ILE A 57 -12.57 -3.31 -8.66
CA ILE A 57 -13.73 -2.79 -7.95
C ILE A 57 -14.79 -2.39 -8.98
N ILE A 58 -16.06 -2.55 -8.64
CA ILE A 58 -17.18 -2.09 -9.46
C ILE A 58 -17.60 -0.71 -8.96
N ASP A 59 -17.57 0.28 -9.85
CA ASP A 59 -18.07 1.65 -9.63
C ASP A 59 -19.23 1.92 -10.62
N GLY A 60 -20.46 1.80 -10.12
CA GLY A 60 -21.65 1.78 -10.99
C GLY A 60 -21.59 0.62 -11.99
N ASN A 61 -21.57 0.93 -13.29
CA ASN A 61 -21.45 -0.06 -14.36
C ASN A 61 -20.01 -0.22 -14.91
N ARG A 62 -19.01 0.42 -14.28
CA ARG A 62 -17.62 0.39 -14.72
C ARG A 62 -16.77 -0.46 -13.77
N THR A 63 -15.88 -1.28 -14.32
CA THR A 63 -14.80 -1.89 -13.54
C THR A 63 -13.64 -0.90 -13.45
N VAL A 64 -13.19 -0.65 -12.22
CA VAL A 64 -12.06 0.20 -11.87
C VAL A 64 -11.01 -0.66 -11.19
N TYR A 65 -9.73 -0.36 -11.41
CA TYR A 65 -8.62 -1.05 -10.75
C TYR A 65 -7.97 -0.11 -9.75
N ILE A 66 -7.77 -0.57 -8.52
CA ILE A 66 -7.09 0.21 -7.48
C ILE A 66 -5.74 -0.41 -7.13
N GLU A 67 -4.80 0.43 -6.72
CA GLU A 67 -3.48 0.08 -6.21
C GLU A 67 -3.52 -0.20 -4.69
N GLN A 68 -2.47 -0.82 -4.15
CA GLN A 68 -2.46 -1.29 -2.76
C GLN A 68 -2.66 -0.18 -1.73
N ASP A 69 -2.28 1.06 -2.02
CA ASP A 69 -2.43 2.22 -1.13
C ASP A 69 -3.79 2.94 -1.28
N GLY A 70 -4.68 2.37 -2.10
CA GLY A 70 -6.03 2.87 -2.33
C GLY A 70 -6.12 3.88 -3.47
N ASP A 71 -5.04 4.16 -4.19
CA ASP A 71 -5.10 4.96 -5.42
C ASP A 71 -5.79 4.19 -6.57
N ILE A 72 -6.21 4.89 -7.62
CA ILE A 72 -6.85 4.32 -8.80
C ILE A 72 -5.83 4.19 -9.92
N PHE A 73 -5.62 2.95 -10.38
CA PHE A 73 -4.68 2.64 -11.45
C PHE A 73 -5.11 3.28 -12.78
N GLU A 74 -4.17 3.93 -13.46
CA GLU A 74 -4.33 4.57 -14.77
C GLU A 74 -5.44 5.64 -14.85
N GLU A 75 -5.91 6.19 -13.73
CA GLU A 75 -6.92 7.25 -13.75
C GLU A 75 -6.37 8.58 -14.26
N ASP A 76 -5.07 8.83 -14.13
CA ASP A 76 -4.48 10.12 -14.43
C ASP A 76 -4.14 10.31 -15.92
N ILE A 77 -4.49 9.36 -16.82
CA ILE A 77 -4.22 9.47 -18.26
C ILE A 77 -4.80 10.77 -18.85
N ALA A 78 -3.95 11.53 -19.53
CA ALA A 78 -4.34 12.77 -20.20
C ALA A 78 -5.01 12.46 -21.55
N THR A 79 -6.34 12.42 -21.55
CA THR A 79 -7.16 12.32 -22.77
C THR A 79 -8.09 13.52 -22.90
N LEU A 80 -8.54 13.77 -24.14
CA LEU A 80 -9.60 14.73 -24.44
C LEU A 80 -10.98 14.07 -24.55
N GLU A 81 -11.16 12.85 -24.02
CA GLU A 81 -12.42 12.14 -24.07
C GLU A 81 -13.46 12.74 -23.12
N ASP A 82 -14.69 12.84 -23.62
CA ASP A 82 -15.85 13.26 -22.84
C ASP A 82 -16.53 12.00 -22.29
N ASN A 83 -16.02 11.43 -21.20
CA ASN A 83 -16.81 10.45 -20.43
C ASN A 83 -17.92 11.23 -19.71
N ILE A 84 -19.03 11.39 -20.43
CA ILE A 84 -20.33 11.82 -19.92
C ILE A 84 -20.89 10.63 -19.16
N LEU A 85 -20.79 10.61 -17.82
CA LEU A 85 -21.69 9.85 -16.94
C LEU A 85 -21.32 10.16 -15.48
N GLY A 86 -22.18 10.94 -14.82
CA GLY A 86 -22.08 11.28 -13.40
C GLY A 86 -22.50 12.73 -13.13
N LEU A 87 -23.78 12.94 -12.85
CA LEU A 87 -24.37 14.22 -12.47
C LEU A 87 -23.63 14.89 -11.30
N SER A 88 -23.55 16.23 -11.38
CA SER A 88 -23.46 17.20 -10.28
C SER A 88 -22.15 17.29 -9.47
N SER A 89 -21.17 18.04 -10.03
CA SER A 89 -20.49 19.12 -9.28
C SER A 89 -19.76 20.05 -10.28
N GLN A 90 -19.68 21.35 -9.98
CA GLN A 90 -19.02 22.35 -10.84
C GLN A 90 -17.52 22.09 -11.06
N GLN A 91 -16.88 21.26 -10.23
CA GLN A 91 -15.45 20.92 -10.28
C GLN A 91 -15.25 19.41 -10.07
N SER A 92 -14.79 18.69 -11.10
CA SER A 92 -14.43 17.27 -11.02
C SER A 92 -13.06 17.03 -11.67
N PHE A 93 -12.35 16.00 -11.23
CA PHE A 93 -11.00 15.71 -11.75
C PHE A 93 -11.00 15.53 -13.28
N SER A 94 -11.96 14.77 -13.83
CA SER A 94 -12.11 14.60 -15.28
C SER A 94 -12.36 15.91 -16.02
N LYS A 95 -13.15 16.83 -15.44
CA LYS A 95 -13.38 18.16 -16.01
C LYS A 95 -12.07 18.96 -16.03
N SER A 96 -11.29 18.94 -14.95
CA SER A 96 -10.01 19.63 -14.85
C SER A 96 -8.99 19.10 -15.85
N LYS A 97 -8.83 17.78 -15.97
CA LYS A 97 -7.97 17.13 -16.99
C LYS A 97 -8.30 17.62 -18.41
N ARG A 98 -9.59 17.74 -18.72
CA ARG A 98 -10.05 18.23 -20.02
C ARG A 98 -9.75 19.72 -20.23
N MET A 99 -10.03 20.57 -19.25
CA MET A 99 -9.74 22.02 -19.32
C MET A 99 -8.24 22.27 -19.47
N LEU A 100 -7.41 21.53 -18.71
CA LEU A 100 -5.96 21.59 -18.83
C LEU A 100 -5.48 21.26 -20.25
N GLY A 101 -6.04 20.22 -20.87
CA GLY A 101 -5.66 19.80 -22.23
C GLY A 101 -6.22 20.68 -23.35
N LYS A 102 -7.44 21.22 -23.22
CA LYS A 102 -8.14 22.00 -24.26
C LYS A 102 -7.85 23.50 -24.20
N GLU A 103 -7.53 24.04 -23.03
CA GLU A 103 -7.48 25.49 -22.83
C GLU A 103 -6.15 25.99 -22.25
N ILE A 104 -5.50 25.23 -21.36
CA ILE A 104 -4.29 25.69 -20.67
C ILE A 104 -3.02 25.30 -21.43
N TYR A 105 -2.76 24.01 -21.62
CA TYR A 105 -1.51 23.50 -22.19
C TYR A 105 -1.52 23.44 -23.72
N THR A 106 -2.36 24.24 -24.38
CA THR A 106 -2.47 24.25 -25.85
C THR A 106 -1.20 24.78 -26.52
N SER A 107 -0.60 25.83 -25.95
CA SER A 107 0.61 26.50 -26.44
C SER A 107 1.90 26.12 -25.71
N HIS A 108 1.81 25.39 -24.60
CA HIS A 108 2.97 24.96 -23.80
C HIS A 108 2.95 23.44 -23.59
N ARG A 109 3.16 22.67 -24.66
CA ARG A 109 3.15 21.20 -24.58
C ARG A 109 4.50 20.63 -24.21
N ILE A 110 4.92 20.86 -22.97
CA ILE A 110 6.18 20.40 -22.38
C ILE A 110 5.88 19.62 -21.10
N ALA A 111 6.38 18.39 -21.00
CA ALA A 111 6.16 17.53 -19.84
C ALA A 111 7.03 18.00 -18.66
N PHE A 112 6.39 18.22 -17.51
CA PHE A 112 6.89 18.93 -16.33
C PHE A 112 8.28 18.45 -15.88
N TYR A 113 8.45 17.18 -15.51
CA TYR A 113 9.75 16.68 -15.02
C TYR A 113 10.78 16.40 -16.10
N SER A 114 10.37 16.16 -17.34
CA SER A 114 11.28 15.64 -18.36
C SER A 114 11.71 16.66 -19.40
N GLY A 115 11.02 17.81 -19.47
CA GLY A 115 11.19 18.79 -20.53
C GLY A 115 10.79 18.28 -21.92
N CYS A 116 10.24 17.07 -22.04
CA CYS A 116 9.87 16.50 -23.34
C CYS A 116 8.68 17.23 -23.94
N ARG A 117 8.80 17.63 -25.20
CA ARG A 117 7.63 18.06 -25.97
C ARG A 117 6.64 16.90 -26.10
N TYR A 118 5.36 17.20 -26.12
CA TYR A 118 4.32 16.21 -26.40
C TYR A 118 3.31 16.76 -27.41
N ARG A 119 2.58 15.84 -28.05
CA ARG A 119 1.58 16.18 -29.07
C ARG A 119 0.28 15.45 -28.83
N LEU A 120 -0.81 16.03 -29.32
CA LEU A 120 -2.10 15.36 -29.36
C LEU A 120 -2.16 14.44 -30.58
N LYS A 121 -2.54 13.18 -30.39
CA LYS A 121 -2.86 12.22 -31.46
C LYS A 121 -4.13 11.47 -31.06
N GLU A 122 -5.17 11.49 -31.90
CA GLU A 122 -6.40 10.71 -31.69
C GLU A 122 -6.96 10.87 -30.26
N LYS A 123 -6.97 12.11 -29.74
CA LYS A 123 -7.42 12.50 -28.38
C LYS A 123 -6.50 12.11 -27.21
N LYS A 124 -5.35 11.47 -27.46
CA LYS A 124 -4.34 11.15 -26.43
C LYS A 124 -3.11 12.04 -26.57
N PHE A 125 -2.54 12.45 -25.44
CA PHE A 125 -1.27 13.16 -25.43
C PHE A 125 -0.09 12.18 -25.40
N ILE A 126 0.79 12.29 -26.39
CA ILE A 126 1.92 11.38 -26.61
C ILE A 126 3.24 12.17 -26.48
N PRO A 127 4.16 11.76 -25.60
CA PRO A 127 5.47 12.38 -25.48
C PRO A 127 6.35 12.12 -26.70
N ILE A 128 7.16 13.10 -27.06
CA ILE A 128 8.15 13.03 -28.13
C ILE A 128 9.52 12.83 -27.47
N ALA A 129 9.87 11.57 -27.20
CA ALA A 129 11.09 11.23 -26.46
C ALA A 129 12.38 11.79 -27.09
N SER A 130 12.42 11.92 -28.42
CA SER A 130 13.55 12.51 -29.15
C SER A 130 13.78 14.00 -28.86
N SER A 131 12.77 14.72 -28.35
CA SER A 131 12.88 16.16 -28.05
C SER A 131 13.70 16.47 -26.79
N CYS A 132 13.93 15.47 -25.94
CA CYS A 132 14.53 15.59 -24.61
C CYS A 132 15.49 14.42 -24.30
N GLY A 133 15.61 13.42 -25.18
CA GLY A 133 16.45 12.25 -24.95
C GLY A 133 15.89 11.25 -23.92
N PHE A 134 14.60 11.30 -23.61
CA PHE A 134 13.94 10.40 -22.66
C PHE A 134 14.07 8.92 -23.08
N LYS A 135 14.35 8.07 -22.10
CA LYS A 135 14.38 6.61 -22.24
C LYS A 135 13.54 6.01 -21.14
N TYR A 136 12.65 5.08 -21.50
CA TYR A 136 11.85 4.39 -20.50
C TYR A 136 12.73 3.45 -19.67
N ARG A 137 12.38 3.26 -18.39
CA ARG A 137 13.12 2.43 -17.44
C ARG A 137 12.65 0.98 -17.44
N LYS A 138 11.34 0.77 -17.38
CA LYS A 138 10.66 -0.53 -17.23
C LYS A 138 9.34 -0.61 -18.01
N ASN A 139 8.44 0.36 -17.85
CA ASN A 139 7.08 0.33 -18.38
C ASN A 139 6.97 1.15 -19.68
N LYS A 140 7.25 0.49 -20.81
CA LYS A 140 7.19 1.09 -22.14
C LYS A 140 5.82 1.66 -22.49
N ASN A 141 4.73 0.99 -22.10
CA ASN A 141 3.38 1.42 -22.47
C ASN A 141 2.97 2.69 -21.73
N ARG A 142 3.27 2.76 -20.43
CA ARG A 142 3.02 3.97 -19.62
C ARG A 142 3.95 5.13 -20.01
N ALA A 143 5.16 4.84 -20.49
CA ALA A 143 6.08 5.83 -21.04
C ALA A 143 5.62 6.45 -22.38
N GLN A 144 4.63 5.87 -23.07
CA GLN A 144 4.13 6.35 -24.37
C GLN A 144 2.93 7.31 -24.27
N ARG A 145 2.57 7.75 -23.06
CA ARG A 145 1.45 8.66 -22.81
C ARG A 145 1.79 9.72 -21.77
N ILE A 146 1.09 10.84 -21.84
CA ILE A 146 1.09 11.85 -20.78
C ILE A 146 -0.01 11.50 -19.77
N GLU A 147 0.32 11.70 -18.50
CA GLU A 147 -0.59 11.62 -17.35
C GLU A 147 -0.60 12.98 -16.63
N TRP A 148 -1.73 13.35 -16.05
CA TRP A 148 -1.87 14.55 -15.22
C TRP A 148 -1.39 14.22 -13.81
N GLU A 149 -0.18 14.64 -13.52
CA GLU A 149 0.47 14.48 -12.22
C GLU A 149 -0.12 15.44 -11.19
N HIS A 150 -0.36 14.93 -9.99
CA HIS A 150 -0.65 15.72 -8.80
C HIS A 150 0.66 16.04 -8.09
N ILE A 151 1.14 17.30 -8.20
CA ILE A 151 2.39 17.73 -7.56
C ILE A 151 2.39 17.39 -6.07
N VAL A 152 1.32 17.77 -5.35
CA VAL A 152 0.96 17.23 -4.04
C VAL A 152 0.10 15.99 -4.29
N PRO A 153 0.58 14.76 -4.03
CA PRO A 153 -0.13 13.54 -4.39
C PRO A 153 -1.54 13.47 -3.80
N ALA A 154 -2.48 12.83 -4.50
CA ALA A 154 -3.83 12.56 -3.98
C ALA A 154 -3.80 11.85 -2.62
N TRP A 155 -2.85 10.94 -2.47
CA TRP A 155 -2.58 10.28 -1.21
C TRP A 155 -2.23 11.29 -0.09
N HIS A 156 -1.38 12.30 -0.33
CA HIS A 156 -0.95 13.25 0.70
C HIS A 156 -2.13 14.00 1.33
N PHE A 157 -3.05 14.50 0.52
CA PHE A 157 -4.24 15.22 1.00
C PHE A 157 -5.45 14.33 1.29
N GLY A 158 -5.39 13.03 0.98
CA GLY A 158 -6.51 12.10 1.09
C GLY A 158 -6.36 11.02 2.15
N HIS A 159 -5.16 10.47 2.36
CA HIS A 159 -4.96 9.21 3.08
C HIS A 159 -5.47 9.23 4.53
N GLN A 160 -5.46 10.37 5.20
CA GLN A 160 -5.93 10.50 6.59
C GLN A 160 -7.46 10.68 6.69
N LEU A 161 -8.14 10.94 5.57
CA LEU A 161 -9.58 11.14 5.55
C LEU A 161 -10.28 9.80 5.75
N ARG A 162 -11.40 9.82 6.48
CA ARG A 162 -12.23 8.63 6.71
C ARG A 162 -12.72 7.98 5.41
N CYS A 163 -13.00 8.79 4.39
CA CYS A 163 -13.37 8.27 3.08
C CYS A 163 -12.26 7.39 2.47
N TRP A 164 -11.00 7.75 2.68
CA TRP A 164 -9.87 7.00 2.13
C TRP A 164 -9.72 5.70 2.91
N GLN A 165 -9.78 5.78 4.24
CA GLN A 165 -9.75 4.61 5.11
C GLN A 165 -10.83 3.57 4.76
N ASN A 166 -12.00 4.04 4.29
CA ASN A 166 -13.16 3.20 3.95
C ASN A 166 -13.20 2.67 2.51
N GLY A 167 -12.26 3.05 1.64
CA GLY A 167 -12.30 2.59 0.24
C GLY A 167 -11.39 3.33 -0.75
N GLY A 168 -10.30 3.91 -0.26
CA GLY A 168 -9.30 4.61 -1.06
C GLY A 168 -9.79 5.88 -1.74
N ARG A 169 -9.02 6.31 -2.74
CA ARG A 169 -9.26 7.50 -3.57
C ARG A 169 -10.62 7.46 -4.24
N LEU A 170 -11.04 6.29 -4.75
CA LEU A 170 -12.34 6.13 -5.41
C LEU A 170 -13.49 6.46 -4.45
N HIS A 171 -13.46 5.93 -3.24
CA HIS A 171 -14.48 6.24 -2.25
C HIS A 171 -14.47 7.72 -1.87
N CYS A 172 -13.29 8.34 -1.66
CA CYS A 172 -13.20 9.78 -1.41
C CYS A 172 -13.74 10.65 -2.55
N ARG A 173 -13.46 10.28 -3.80
CA ARG A 173 -14.00 10.97 -4.97
C ARG A 173 -15.54 10.93 -4.97
N ASN A 174 -16.13 9.81 -4.58
CA ASN A 174 -17.58 9.67 -4.59
C ASN A 174 -18.25 10.31 -3.36
N SER A 175 -17.63 10.26 -2.18
CA SER A 175 -18.28 10.62 -0.90
C SER A 175 -17.79 11.92 -0.25
N ASN A 176 -16.65 12.50 -0.66
CA ASN A 176 -16.06 13.65 0.02
C ASN A 176 -15.89 14.87 -0.91
N ALA A 177 -16.69 15.92 -0.67
CA ALA A 177 -16.67 17.15 -1.47
C ALA A 177 -15.34 17.91 -1.38
N LYS A 178 -14.72 18.00 -0.19
CA LYS A 178 -13.43 18.67 0.00
C LYS A 178 -12.32 17.92 -0.75
N PHE A 179 -12.33 16.58 -0.68
CA PHE A 179 -11.40 15.77 -1.45
C PHE A 179 -11.57 15.97 -2.96
N LYS A 180 -12.80 15.96 -3.48
CA LYS A 180 -13.09 16.25 -4.88
C LYS A 180 -12.52 17.61 -5.33
N GLN A 181 -12.67 18.64 -4.50
CA GLN A 181 -12.11 19.96 -4.79
C GLN A 181 -10.57 19.93 -4.84
N MET A 182 -9.92 19.31 -3.85
CA MET A 182 -8.45 19.16 -3.83
C MET A 182 -7.93 18.36 -5.03
N GLU A 183 -8.60 17.28 -5.38
CA GLU A 183 -8.24 16.42 -6.52
C GLU A 183 -8.41 17.14 -7.87
N ALA A 184 -9.43 18.00 -7.99
CA ALA A 184 -9.75 18.73 -9.20
C ALA A 184 -8.97 20.06 -9.34
N ASP A 185 -8.17 20.47 -8.36
CA ASP A 185 -7.48 21.76 -8.39
C ASP A 185 -6.39 21.80 -9.47
N MET A 186 -6.60 22.62 -10.50
CA MET A 186 -5.72 22.74 -11.66
C MET A 186 -4.36 23.39 -11.33
N HIS A 187 -4.23 24.09 -10.19
CA HIS A 187 -2.90 24.56 -9.75
C HIS A 187 -2.00 23.39 -9.38
N ASN A 188 -2.57 22.30 -8.86
CA ASN A 188 -1.85 21.09 -8.46
C ASN A 188 -1.60 20.10 -9.61
N LEU A 189 -2.08 20.40 -10.82
CA LEU A 189 -2.03 19.48 -11.96
C LEU A 189 -1.04 19.92 -13.04
N VAL A 190 -0.17 18.99 -13.45
CA VAL A 190 0.86 19.20 -14.48
C VAL A 190 1.01 17.99 -15.40
N PRO A 191 1.41 18.15 -16.67
CA PRO A 191 1.59 17.02 -17.58
C PRO A 191 2.91 16.32 -17.29
N ALA A 192 2.89 15.02 -17.02
CA ALA A 192 4.09 14.21 -16.82
C ALA A 192 4.09 13.01 -17.78
N ILE A 193 5.28 12.50 -18.13
CA ILE A 193 5.37 11.19 -18.80
C ILE A 193 4.85 10.14 -17.82
N GLY A 194 3.93 9.28 -18.26
CA GLY A 194 3.25 8.37 -17.37
C GLY A 194 4.20 7.49 -16.55
N GLU A 195 5.31 7.03 -17.12
CA GLU A 195 6.25 6.18 -16.36
C GLU A 195 6.91 6.95 -15.21
N ILE A 196 7.26 8.24 -15.42
CA ILE A 196 7.80 9.09 -14.36
C ILE A 196 6.73 9.32 -13.29
N ASN A 197 5.48 9.60 -13.70
CA ASN A 197 4.36 9.75 -12.79
C ASN A 197 4.18 8.50 -11.90
N GLY A 198 4.17 7.32 -12.52
CA GLY A 198 4.07 6.04 -11.83
C GLY A 198 5.20 5.73 -10.89
N ASP A 199 6.44 5.90 -11.37
CA ASP A 199 7.61 5.66 -10.55
C ASP A 199 7.71 6.66 -9.38
N ARG A 200 7.25 7.92 -9.58
CA ARG A 200 7.19 8.94 -8.52
C ARG A 200 6.15 8.57 -7.47
N SER A 201 5.02 7.98 -7.86
CA SER A 201 3.99 7.49 -6.94
C SER A 201 3.59 8.56 -5.91
N ASN A 202 3.51 8.21 -4.63
CA ASN A 202 3.32 9.13 -3.51
C ASN A 202 4.62 9.48 -2.78
N PHE A 203 5.77 9.42 -3.47
CA PHE A 203 7.08 9.70 -2.86
C PHE A 203 7.24 11.18 -2.53
N LYS A 204 7.87 11.47 -1.38
CA LYS A 204 8.18 12.83 -0.96
C LYS A 204 9.32 13.39 -1.81
N TYR A 205 9.30 14.69 -2.05
CA TYR A 205 10.41 15.38 -2.69
C TYR A 205 11.60 15.54 -1.76
N ARG A 206 12.81 15.20 -2.22
CA ARG A 206 14.07 15.35 -1.50
C ARG A 206 15.23 15.56 -2.48
N MET A 207 16.34 16.09 -1.98
CA MET A 207 17.63 15.98 -2.67
C MET A 207 18.19 14.57 -2.42
N LEU A 208 18.61 13.87 -3.48
CA LEU A 208 19.10 12.49 -3.44
C LEU A 208 20.59 12.44 -3.75
N ALA A 209 21.28 11.49 -3.12
CA ALA A 209 22.68 11.23 -3.43
C ALA A 209 22.82 10.27 -4.62
N GLY A 210 23.74 10.57 -5.54
CA GLY A 210 24.17 9.64 -6.58
C GLY A 210 23.38 9.66 -7.89
N GLU A 211 22.53 10.68 -8.11
CA GLU A 211 21.90 11.10 -9.38
C GLU A 211 21.82 10.03 -10.50
N LYS A 212 21.14 8.92 -10.22
CA LYS A 212 20.99 7.86 -11.22
C LYS A 212 19.99 8.31 -12.29
N ARG A 213 20.51 8.66 -13.47
CA ARG A 213 19.73 9.07 -14.66
C ARG A 213 18.95 7.92 -15.29
N LEU A 214 17.97 7.37 -14.57
CA LEU A 214 17.19 6.20 -14.97
C LEU A 214 16.35 6.43 -16.24
N TYR A 215 16.00 7.68 -16.54
CA TYR A 215 15.14 8.07 -17.66
C TYR A 215 15.92 8.62 -18.88
N GLY A 216 17.22 8.35 -18.94
CA GLY A 216 18.13 8.92 -19.93
C GLY A 216 18.92 10.11 -19.39
N LYS A 217 20.16 10.28 -19.88
CA LYS A 217 21.10 11.29 -19.35
C LYS A 217 20.57 12.73 -19.31
N PRO A 218 19.82 13.23 -20.32
CA PRO A 218 19.36 14.63 -20.30
C PRO A 218 18.13 14.86 -19.42
N VAL A 219 17.46 13.81 -18.94
CA VAL A 219 16.28 13.94 -18.08
C VAL A 219 16.74 14.01 -16.62
N ASN A 220 16.59 15.20 -16.02
CA ASN A 220 17.05 15.50 -14.66
C ASN A 220 16.01 15.10 -13.59
N MET A 221 15.61 13.83 -13.56
CA MET A 221 14.61 13.32 -12.61
C MET A 221 15.11 12.02 -11.99
N GLU A 222 15.25 12.01 -10.66
CA GLU A 222 15.77 10.87 -9.91
C GLU A 222 14.69 10.31 -9.00
N ILE A 223 14.59 8.97 -8.98
CA ILE A 223 13.64 8.27 -8.12
C ILE A 223 14.37 7.20 -7.33
N SER A 224 14.35 7.35 -6.00
CA SER A 224 14.85 6.34 -5.06
C SER A 224 13.69 5.54 -4.49
N PHE A 225 13.41 4.38 -5.10
CA PHE A 225 12.38 3.45 -4.60
C PHE A 225 12.70 2.93 -3.18
N LYS A 226 13.99 2.81 -2.84
CA LYS A 226 14.45 2.36 -1.52
C LYS A 226 14.12 3.40 -0.45
N GLU A 227 14.32 4.67 -0.75
CA GLU A 227 14.07 5.78 0.19
C GLU A 227 12.66 6.36 0.06
N ARG A 228 11.89 5.91 -0.94
CA ARG A 228 10.55 6.44 -1.29
C ARG A 228 10.59 7.95 -1.47
N ALA A 229 11.58 8.41 -2.25
CA ALA A 229 11.84 9.82 -2.47
C ALA A 229 12.14 10.09 -3.95
N ALA A 230 11.80 11.30 -4.39
CA ALA A 230 12.04 11.79 -5.73
C ALA A 230 12.78 13.14 -5.69
N GLU A 231 13.75 13.31 -6.58
CA GLU A 231 14.42 14.59 -6.82
C GLU A 231 14.02 15.07 -8.23
N PRO A 232 13.33 16.21 -8.33
CA PRO A 232 12.89 16.77 -9.59
C PRO A 232 13.97 17.68 -10.20
N PRO A 233 13.86 18.02 -11.49
CA PRO A 233 14.75 18.97 -12.13
C PRO A 233 14.75 20.33 -11.42
N ASP A 234 15.90 20.99 -11.36
CA ASP A 234 16.05 22.29 -10.71
C ASP A 234 15.07 23.36 -11.20
N ASN A 235 14.76 23.34 -12.49
CA ASN A 235 13.89 24.32 -13.15
C ASN A 235 12.38 24.10 -12.92
N VAL A 236 12.00 23.17 -12.05
CA VAL A 236 10.60 22.98 -11.62
C VAL A 236 10.46 22.93 -10.09
N GLN A 237 11.57 23.07 -9.36
CA GLN A 237 11.57 22.98 -7.90
C GLN A 237 10.73 24.11 -7.27
N GLY A 238 10.78 25.31 -7.84
CA GLY A 238 10.02 26.47 -7.43
C GLY A 238 8.52 26.28 -7.67
N ASP A 239 8.13 25.75 -8.82
CA ASP A 239 6.74 25.43 -9.16
C ASP A 239 6.16 24.44 -8.14
N ILE A 240 6.94 23.41 -7.81
CA ILE A 240 6.59 22.43 -6.78
C ILE A 240 6.39 23.13 -5.43
N ALA A 241 7.34 23.97 -5.01
CA ALA A 241 7.27 24.68 -3.73
C ALA A 241 6.01 25.55 -3.62
N ARG A 242 5.76 26.41 -4.61
CA ARG A 242 4.60 27.31 -4.63
C ARG A 242 3.28 26.54 -4.70
N THR A 243 3.26 25.38 -5.35
CA THR A 243 2.09 24.49 -5.39
C THR A 243 1.83 23.85 -4.02
N TYR A 244 2.87 23.38 -3.33
CA TYR A 244 2.73 22.84 -1.97
C TYR A 244 2.21 23.90 -0.99
N PHE A 245 2.78 25.12 -1.02
CA PHE A 245 2.31 26.20 -0.14
C PHE A 245 0.87 26.61 -0.45
N TYR A 246 0.51 26.74 -1.74
CA TYR A 246 -0.86 26.99 -2.15
C TYR A 246 -1.84 25.93 -1.63
N MET A 247 -1.53 24.64 -1.84
CA MET A 247 -2.39 23.54 -1.39
C MET A 247 -2.49 23.49 0.14
N ALA A 248 -1.39 23.77 0.85
CA ALA A 248 -1.39 23.82 2.30
C ALA A 248 -2.26 24.95 2.85
N ASP A 249 -2.13 26.16 2.34
CA ASP A 249 -2.92 27.31 2.80
C ASP A 249 -4.39 27.16 2.46
N ARG A 250 -4.69 26.78 1.20
CA ARG A 250 -6.05 26.69 0.70
C ARG A 250 -6.86 25.59 1.38
N TYR A 251 -6.23 24.45 1.67
CA TYR A 251 -6.93 23.27 2.15
C TYR A 251 -6.59 22.89 3.60
N GLY A 252 -5.67 23.61 4.25
CA GLY A 252 -5.20 23.34 5.60
C GLY A 252 -4.35 22.08 5.69
N LEU A 253 -3.55 21.78 4.66
CA LEU A 253 -2.68 20.60 4.64
C LEU A 253 -1.43 20.85 5.49
N GLN A 254 -1.01 19.82 6.21
CA GLN A 254 0.23 19.86 6.98
C GLN A 254 1.43 19.56 6.07
N ILE A 255 2.51 20.29 6.34
CA ILE A 255 3.82 20.09 5.72
C ILE A 255 4.81 19.98 6.87
N SER A 256 5.51 18.85 6.99
CA SER A 256 6.57 18.70 7.99
C SER A 256 7.67 19.75 7.84
N ASP A 257 8.29 20.14 8.95
CA ASP A 257 9.34 21.17 8.99
C ASP A 257 10.50 20.88 8.04
N GLN A 258 10.88 19.60 7.90
CA GLN A 258 11.93 19.20 6.95
C GLN A 258 11.51 19.52 5.50
N GLN A 259 10.28 19.18 5.13
CA GLN A 259 9.75 19.44 3.80
C GLN A 259 9.57 20.95 3.57
N LYS A 260 9.06 21.68 4.56
CA LYS A 260 8.93 23.15 4.50
C LYS A 260 10.28 23.81 4.25
N LYS A 261 11.34 23.38 4.95
CA LYS A 261 12.70 23.89 4.75
C LYS A 261 13.18 23.75 3.31
N LEU A 262 12.97 22.57 2.73
CA LEU A 262 13.30 22.28 1.35
C LEU A 262 12.51 23.17 0.38
N LEU A 263 11.19 23.23 0.55
CA LEU A 263 10.31 24.01 -0.34
C LEU A 263 10.59 25.51 -0.28
N VAL A 264 10.94 26.05 0.90
CA VAL A 264 11.35 27.46 1.02
C VAL A 264 12.65 27.72 0.23
N ALA A 265 13.62 26.81 0.31
CA ALA A 265 14.85 26.93 -0.45
C ALA A 265 14.56 26.86 -1.97
N TRP A 266 13.72 25.93 -2.39
CA TRP A 266 13.30 25.76 -3.79
C TRP A 266 12.56 26.99 -4.34
N ASN A 267 11.58 27.54 -3.61
CA ASN A 267 10.91 28.77 -4.00
C ASN A 267 11.89 29.94 -4.24
N ASN A 268 12.95 30.00 -3.44
CA ASN A 268 13.92 31.11 -3.49
C ASN A 268 14.97 30.93 -4.57
N ASN A 269 15.31 29.69 -4.90
CA ASN A 269 16.34 29.33 -5.88
C ASN A 269 15.78 29.22 -7.30
N ASP A 270 14.49 28.89 -7.44
CA ASP A 270 13.78 28.79 -8.72
C ASP A 270 12.59 29.78 -8.76
N PRO A 271 12.84 31.04 -9.19
CA PRO A 271 11.82 32.08 -9.25
C PRO A 271 10.73 31.81 -10.30
N VAL A 272 9.56 32.40 -10.09
CA VAL A 272 8.43 32.29 -11.00
C VAL A 272 8.81 32.70 -12.43
N ASP A 273 8.57 31.80 -13.38
CA ASP A 273 8.82 32.04 -14.80
C ASP A 273 7.60 32.62 -15.55
N SER A 274 7.75 32.87 -16.86
CA SER A 274 6.66 33.40 -17.69
C SER A 274 5.51 32.41 -17.87
N TRP A 275 5.82 31.12 -17.99
CA TRP A 275 4.82 30.08 -18.21
C TRP A 275 3.99 29.86 -16.96
N GLU A 276 4.61 29.78 -15.79
CA GLU A 276 3.94 29.60 -14.51
C GLU A 276 2.97 30.77 -14.23
N ARG A 277 3.38 32.02 -14.51
CA ARG A 277 2.47 33.19 -14.48
C ARG A 277 1.29 33.04 -15.43
N GLN A 278 1.54 32.58 -16.66
CA GLN A 278 0.49 32.40 -17.65
C GLN A 278 -0.48 31.29 -17.25
N LYS A 279 0.03 30.13 -16.82
CA LYS A 279 -0.78 29.02 -16.29
C LYS A 279 -1.65 29.51 -15.14
N ASN A 280 -1.09 30.22 -14.16
CA ASN A 280 -1.84 30.75 -13.01
C ASN A 280 -3.00 31.66 -13.44
N LYS A 281 -2.79 32.57 -14.40
CA LYS A 281 -3.85 33.43 -14.97
C LYS A 281 -4.94 32.63 -15.67
N LEU A 282 -4.56 31.63 -16.48
CA LEU A 282 -5.51 30.77 -17.19
C LEU A 282 -6.32 29.91 -16.22
N VAL A 283 -5.68 29.33 -15.21
CA VAL A 283 -6.34 28.57 -14.16
C VAL A 283 -7.29 29.47 -13.38
N LYS A 284 -6.87 30.67 -12.96
CA LYS A 284 -7.76 31.64 -12.28
C LYS A 284 -9.01 31.94 -13.10
N LYS A 285 -8.87 32.14 -14.42
CA LYS A 285 -10.01 32.39 -15.30
C LYS A 285 -11.00 31.22 -15.36
N LEU A 286 -10.53 29.97 -15.29
CA LEU A 286 -11.35 28.76 -15.47
C LEU A 286 -11.87 28.16 -14.15
N GLN A 287 -11.04 28.18 -13.11
CA GLN A 287 -11.33 27.63 -11.79
C GLN A 287 -11.90 28.67 -10.83
N GLY A 288 -11.54 29.95 -11.01
CA GLY A 288 -11.87 31.08 -10.14
C GLY A 288 -10.72 31.47 -9.21
N ASP A 289 -9.98 30.48 -8.70
CA ASP A 289 -8.95 30.70 -7.68
C ASP A 289 -7.56 30.96 -8.26
N GLU A 290 -6.80 31.81 -7.57
CA GLU A 290 -5.45 32.18 -7.93
C GLU A 290 -4.44 31.59 -6.94
N ASN A 291 -3.28 31.17 -7.44
CA ASN A 291 -2.15 30.85 -6.58
C ASN A 291 -1.38 32.15 -6.27
N LEU A 292 -1.58 32.68 -5.06
CA LEU A 292 -0.95 33.91 -4.60
C LEU A 292 0.57 33.81 -4.45
N TYR A 293 1.11 32.60 -4.29
CA TYR A 293 2.56 32.37 -4.27
C TYR A 293 3.22 32.62 -5.64
N ILE A 294 2.42 32.59 -6.72
CA ILE A 294 2.85 32.94 -8.07
C ILE A 294 2.60 34.43 -8.35
N THR A 295 1.41 34.93 -8.01
CA THR A 295 1.03 36.34 -8.31
C THR A 295 1.79 37.35 -7.47
N HIS A 296 2.04 37.03 -6.21
CA HIS A 296 2.78 37.87 -5.26
C HIS A 296 4.10 37.21 -4.89
N TYR A 297 4.80 36.71 -5.90
CA TYR A 297 6.08 36.04 -5.71
C TYR A 297 7.04 36.89 -4.88
N LYS A 298 7.59 36.26 -3.85
CA LYS A 298 8.67 36.80 -3.03
C LYS A 298 9.56 35.65 -2.57
N LYS A 299 10.79 36.00 -2.21
CA LYS A 299 11.63 35.08 -1.44
C LYS A 299 11.05 34.94 -0.03
N LEU A 300 11.03 33.71 0.46
CA LEU A 300 10.46 33.33 1.74
C LEU A 300 11.55 33.02 2.76
N LYS A 301 11.28 33.30 4.02
CA LYS A 301 12.00 32.80 5.18
C LYS A 301 11.21 31.66 5.82
N GLN A 302 11.87 30.83 6.63
CA GLN A 302 11.23 29.67 7.26
C GLN A 302 9.98 30.02 8.09
N GLY A 303 9.95 31.21 8.70
CA GLY A 303 8.81 31.69 9.49
C GLY A 303 7.68 32.32 8.67
N ASP A 304 7.84 32.51 7.36
CA ASP A 304 6.82 33.19 6.53
C ASP A 304 5.65 32.26 6.16
N ILE A 305 5.83 30.94 6.31
CA ILE A 305 4.80 29.94 6.02
C ILE A 305 4.21 29.42 7.32
N VAL A 306 3.03 29.90 7.66
CA VAL A 306 2.22 29.38 8.78
C VAL A 306 1.30 28.30 8.24
N THR A 307 1.78 27.05 8.21
CA THR A 307 0.87 25.90 8.09
C THR A 307 0.04 25.89 9.36
N SER A 308 -1.29 25.77 9.25
CA SER A 308 -2.20 25.82 10.38
C SER A 308 -1.64 25.02 11.57
N GLU A 309 -1.28 25.71 12.65
CA GLU A 309 -1.05 25.01 13.91
C GLU A 309 -2.35 24.24 14.24
N PRO A 310 -2.25 23.07 14.88
CA PRO A 310 -3.44 22.36 15.35
C PRO A 310 -4.30 23.35 16.12
N SER A 311 -5.55 23.56 15.65
CA SER A 311 -6.34 24.68 16.15
C SER A 311 -6.49 24.58 17.66
N THR A 312 -6.22 25.69 18.36
CA THR A 312 -6.38 25.79 19.81
C THR A 312 -7.84 26.04 20.21
N SER A 313 -8.74 26.16 19.21
CA SER A 313 -10.17 26.38 19.39
C SER A 313 -10.90 25.09 19.78
N PHE A 314 -11.45 25.07 21.00
CA PHE A 314 -12.18 23.93 21.56
C PHE A 314 -13.32 23.43 20.66
N SER A 315 -14.03 24.34 19.99
CA SER A 315 -15.16 23.98 19.11
C SER A 315 -14.69 23.18 17.89
N GLU A 316 -13.59 23.60 17.27
CA GLU A 316 -13.02 22.90 16.11
C GLU A 316 -12.36 21.58 16.50
N ILE A 317 -11.65 21.53 17.64
CA ILE A 317 -11.07 20.29 18.15
C ILE A 317 -12.18 19.28 18.45
N ASN A 318 -13.27 19.71 19.10
CA ASN A 318 -14.40 18.83 19.41
C ASN A 318 -15.10 18.33 18.14
N ASN A 319 -15.25 19.19 17.12
CA ASN A 319 -15.85 18.79 15.84
C ASN A 319 -14.95 17.82 15.07
N ASN A 320 -13.63 18.02 15.06
CA ASN A 320 -12.68 17.07 14.47
C ASN A 320 -12.67 15.73 15.21
N LEU A 321 -12.63 15.74 16.55
CA LEU A 321 -12.70 14.52 17.36
C LEU A 321 -14.03 13.78 17.17
N LYS A 322 -15.16 14.49 17.03
CA LYS A 322 -16.45 13.87 16.71
C LYS A 322 -16.50 13.30 15.30
N GLN A 323 -15.89 13.94 14.31
CA GLN A 323 -15.79 13.36 12.96
C GLN A 323 -14.91 12.09 12.96
N GLN A 324 -13.79 12.13 13.68
CA GLN A 324 -12.79 11.07 13.68
C GLN A 324 -13.21 9.89 14.58
N PHE A 325 -13.90 10.15 15.69
CA PHE A 325 -14.32 9.17 16.70
C PHE A 325 -15.83 9.15 16.95
N GLY A 326 -16.66 9.52 15.97
CA GLY A 326 -18.12 9.59 16.12
C GLY A 326 -18.74 8.35 16.76
N PHE A 327 -18.19 7.16 16.50
CA PHE A 327 -18.65 5.91 17.13
C PHE A 327 -18.54 5.91 18.66
N LEU A 328 -17.54 6.58 19.26
CA LEU A 328 -17.45 6.71 20.72
C LEU A 328 -18.57 7.61 21.23
N PHE A 329 -18.93 8.67 20.49
CA PHE A 329 -19.96 9.61 20.89
C PHE A 329 -21.40 9.11 20.60
N ASP A 330 -21.57 8.26 19.59
CA ASP A 330 -22.87 7.72 19.18
C ASP A 330 -23.29 6.47 19.98
N TYR A 331 -22.32 5.71 20.52
CA TYR A 331 -22.57 4.45 21.23
C TYR A 331 -22.24 4.47 22.73
N LEU A 332 -21.56 5.51 23.24
CA LEU A 332 -21.28 5.64 24.67
C LEU A 332 -21.91 6.91 25.23
N PRO A 333 -22.50 6.85 26.44
CA PRO A 333 -22.90 8.04 27.17
C PRO A 333 -21.74 9.03 27.30
N ALA A 334 -22.03 10.34 27.20
CA ALA A 334 -21.00 11.39 27.21
C ALA A 334 -20.03 11.29 28.40
N TRP A 335 -20.52 10.91 29.59
CA TRP A 335 -19.70 10.71 30.78
C TRP A 335 -18.67 9.57 30.64
N LEU A 336 -19.01 8.51 29.89
CA LEU A 336 -18.12 7.36 29.65
C LEU A 336 -16.99 7.73 28.70
N VAL A 337 -17.28 8.53 27.67
CA VAL A 337 -16.26 9.07 26.75
C VAL A 337 -15.31 10.00 27.50
N GLU A 338 -15.83 10.86 28.37
CA GLU A 338 -15.02 11.76 29.20
C GLU A 338 -14.06 10.99 30.13
N VAL A 339 -14.52 9.91 30.75
CA VAL A 339 -13.68 9.05 31.59
C VAL A 339 -12.59 8.35 30.77
N ILE A 340 -12.93 7.83 29.58
CA ILE A 340 -11.95 7.20 28.68
C ILE A 340 -10.87 8.21 28.26
N LEU A 341 -11.27 9.41 27.83
CA LEU A 341 -10.32 10.45 27.44
C LEU A 341 -9.39 10.85 28.60
N ALA A 342 -9.92 10.97 29.81
CA ALA A 342 -9.12 11.26 31.01
C ALA A 342 -8.12 10.13 31.32
N ILE A 343 -8.53 8.86 31.21
CA ILE A 343 -7.66 7.70 31.43
C ILE A 343 -6.54 7.66 30.39
N VAL A 344 -6.84 7.88 29.11
CA VAL A 344 -5.82 7.86 28.06
C VAL A 344 -4.89 9.07 28.19
N ALA A 345 -5.38 10.25 28.56
CA ALA A 345 -4.53 11.41 28.85
C ALA A 345 -3.58 11.15 30.03
N LEU A 346 -4.07 10.57 31.12
CA LEU A 346 -3.25 10.15 32.27
C LEU A 346 -2.21 9.09 31.88
N TYR A 347 -2.59 8.14 31.03
CA TYR A 347 -1.67 7.13 30.50
C TYR A 347 -0.57 7.74 29.61
N LEU A 348 -0.92 8.68 28.73
CA LEU A 348 0.04 9.38 27.88
C LEU A 348 0.98 10.28 28.70
N LEU A 349 0.45 10.98 29.71
CA LEU A 349 1.24 11.73 30.68
C LEU A 349 2.23 10.85 31.43
N TRP A 350 1.75 9.71 31.93
CA TRP A 350 2.60 8.73 32.61
C TRP A 350 3.70 8.19 31.70
N LYS A 351 3.37 7.89 30.44
CA LYS A 351 4.32 7.45 29.43
C LYS A 351 5.34 8.54 29.07
N TYR A 352 4.90 9.78 28.94
CA TYR A 352 5.77 10.94 28.67
C TYR A 352 6.74 11.19 29.82
N LYS A 353 6.24 11.16 31.06
CA LYS A 353 7.07 11.29 32.27
C LYS A 353 8.12 10.18 32.36
N ARG A 354 7.74 8.92 32.09
CA ARG A 354 8.69 7.80 31.98
C ARG A 354 9.77 8.01 30.90
N LYS A 355 9.40 8.60 29.76
CA LYS A 355 10.34 8.87 28.66
C LYS A 355 11.31 10.00 29.04
N LYS A 356 10.84 11.02 29.76
CA LYS A 356 11.69 12.08 30.32
C LYS A 356 12.66 11.54 31.38
N ASP A 357 12.17 10.71 32.30
CA ASP A 357 12.99 10.04 33.33
C ASP A 357 14.05 9.11 32.71
N SER A 358 13.80 8.58 31.50
CA SER A 358 14.76 7.75 30.75
C SER A 358 15.82 8.57 30.00
N LEU A 359 15.52 9.83 29.65
CA LEU A 359 16.45 10.74 28.97
C LEU A 359 17.39 11.44 29.97
N GLU A 360 16.91 11.73 31.19
CA GLU A 360 17.71 12.29 32.28
C GLU A 360 18.68 11.28 32.93
N LYS A 361 18.52 9.97 32.68
CA LYS A 361 19.42 8.91 33.20
C LYS A 361 20.61 8.56 32.30
N THR A 362 20.81 9.32 31.22
CA THR A 362 21.92 9.13 30.27
C THR A 362 22.85 10.34 30.25
N GLU A 363 23.55 10.59 31.37
CA GLU A 363 24.86 11.26 31.36
C GLU A 363 25.94 10.28 31.87
N PRO A 364 27.10 10.14 31.20
CA PRO A 364 28.05 9.07 31.51
C PRO A 364 29.32 9.57 32.26
N LYS A 365 29.84 8.75 33.19
CA LYS A 365 31.26 8.70 33.62
C LYS A 365 31.53 7.51 34.59
N PRO A 366 32.78 7.04 34.80
CA PRO A 366 33.53 6.16 33.90
C PRO A 366 34.06 4.84 34.54
N THR A 367 34.32 3.86 33.68
CA THR A 367 35.28 2.72 33.72
C THR A 367 35.94 2.20 35.01
N HIS A 368 35.89 0.87 35.23
CA HIS A 368 37.02 -0.04 35.52
C HIS A 368 36.54 -1.52 35.32
N LYS A 369 37.14 -2.34 34.43
CA LYS A 369 38.15 -3.42 34.67
C LYS A 369 37.81 -4.29 35.91
N GLU A 370 37.69 -5.63 35.91
CA GLU A 370 38.48 -6.69 35.28
C GLU A 370 37.82 -8.10 35.46
N LYS A 371 38.20 -9.05 34.57
CA LYS A 371 38.50 -10.50 34.70
C LYS A 371 37.54 -11.59 35.29
N ILE A 372 37.33 -12.60 34.42
CA ILE A 372 37.59 -14.07 34.52
C ILE A 372 36.89 -14.92 35.62
N SER A 373 36.15 -15.95 35.18
CA SER A 373 36.29 -17.41 35.54
C SER A 373 35.01 -18.19 35.17
N THR A 374 35.08 -19.08 34.17
CA THR A 374 35.11 -20.56 34.25
C THR A 374 33.97 -21.29 34.97
N ASN A 375 33.30 -22.13 34.16
CA ASN A 375 32.80 -23.49 34.40
C ASN A 375 31.50 -23.79 35.19
N LYS A 376 30.62 -24.47 34.42
CA LYS A 376 29.89 -25.72 34.69
C LYS A 376 28.81 -25.80 35.79
N SER A 377 27.64 -26.19 35.26
CA SER A 377 26.82 -27.34 35.68
C SER A 377 25.62 -27.12 36.61
N SER A 378 24.50 -27.66 36.13
CA SER A 378 23.38 -28.29 36.87
C SER A 378 22.66 -27.43 37.91
N THR A 379 21.37 -27.16 37.80
CA THR A 379 20.34 -28.20 38.00
C THR A 379 18.96 -27.66 37.63
N ALA A 380 18.11 -28.57 37.19
CA ALA A 380 16.72 -28.33 36.86
C ALA A 380 15.85 -28.02 38.08
N LYS A 381 14.80 -27.19 37.89
CA LYS A 381 13.46 -27.50 38.43
C LYS A 381 12.36 -26.82 37.59
N LYS A 382 11.48 -27.68 37.10
CA LYS A 382 10.30 -27.42 36.27
C LYS A 382 9.23 -26.68 37.09
N HIS A 383 8.53 -25.74 36.45
CA HIS A 383 7.07 -25.67 36.59
C HIS A 383 6.38 -25.83 35.23
N LYS A 384 5.54 -26.86 35.16
CA LYS A 384 4.74 -27.30 34.03
C LYS A 384 3.71 -26.22 33.64
N LYS A 385 3.58 -25.91 32.34
CA LYS A 385 2.29 -25.61 31.73
C LYS A 385 1.95 -26.73 30.75
N LYS A 386 0.78 -27.33 30.97
CA LYS A 386 0.19 -28.46 30.23
C LYS A 386 0.20 -28.17 28.72
N LYS A 387 0.95 -28.94 27.94
CA LYS A 387 0.67 -29.15 26.51
C LYS A 387 -0.23 -30.36 26.41
N SER A 388 -1.44 -30.19 25.88
CA SER A 388 -2.23 -31.29 25.37
C SER A 388 -1.47 -31.89 24.17
N LYS A 389 -1.03 -33.14 24.30
CA LYS A 389 -0.59 -33.95 23.17
C LYS A 389 -1.83 -34.29 22.35
N LYS A 390 -2.11 -33.56 21.27
CA LYS A 390 -2.84 -34.14 20.13
C LYS A 390 -1.81 -34.93 19.33
N SER A 391 -1.98 -36.24 19.25
CA SER A 391 -1.21 -37.10 18.34
C SER A 391 -1.38 -36.58 16.90
N PRO A 392 -0.35 -36.68 16.03
CA PRO A 392 -0.45 -36.16 14.67
C PRO A 392 -1.55 -36.92 13.91
N ALA A 393 -2.56 -36.19 13.46
CA ALA A 393 -3.62 -36.76 12.64
C ALA A 393 -3.02 -37.06 11.25
N HIS A 394 -3.05 -38.33 10.85
CA HIS A 394 -2.74 -38.69 9.47
C HIS A 394 -3.99 -38.56 8.61
N TYR A 395 -3.80 -38.24 7.34
CA TYR A 395 -4.87 -37.99 6.39
C TYR A 395 -4.66 -38.77 5.11
N PHE A 396 -5.76 -39.23 4.52
CA PHE A 396 -5.85 -39.41 3.08
C PHE A 396 -6.17 -38.06 2.45
N ILE A 397 -5.49 -37.71 1.35
CA ILE A 397 -5.81 -36.54 0.53
C ILE A 397 -6.59 -37.06 -0.68
N GLN A 398 -7.92 -36.96 -0.66
CA GLN A 398 -8.81 -37.53 -1.69
C GLN A 398 -9.24 -36.46 -2.69
N SER A 399 -9.18 -36.77 -3.97
CA SER A 399 -9.74 -35.95 -5.05
C SER A 399 -11.27 -36.04 -5.03
N ARG A 400 -11.95 -34.91 -5.10
CA ARG A 400 -13.42 -34.82 -5.26
C ARG A 400 -13.89 -35.42 -6.59
N MET A 401 -13.23 -35.05 -7.68
CA MET A 401 -13.72 -35.35 -9.04
C MET A 401 -13.60 -36.83 -9.41
N VAL A 402 -12.61 -37.55 -8.85
CA VAL A 402 -12.31 -38.94 -9.24
C VAL A 402 -12.28 -39.90 -8.07
N GLU A 403 -12.56 -39.41 -6.86
CA GLU A 403 -12.65 -40.16 -5.60
C GLU A 403 -11.43 -41.03 -5.28
N ARG A 404 -10.24 -40.61 -5.73
CA ARG A 404 -8.96 -41.31 -5.48
C ARG A 404 -8.03 -40.51 -4.60
N VAL A 405 -7.17 -41.21 -3.88
CA VAL A 405 -6.27 -40.61 -2.89
C VAL A 405 -4.86 -40.46 -3.44
N LEU A 406 -4.18 -39.39 -3.00
CA LEU A 406 -2.77 -39.17 -3.29
C LEU A 406 -1.90 -40.27 -2.66
N SER A 407 -1.04 -40.89 -3.47
CA SER A 407 -0.25 -42.06 -3.11
C SER A 407 1.15 -41.99 -3.72
N LEU A 408 2.12 -42.59 -3.04
CA LEU A 408 3.45 -42.84 -3.57
C LEU A 408 3.51 -44.23 -4.23
N ASN A 409 3.96 -44.32 -5.48
CA ASN A 409 4.17 -45.61 -6.15
C ASN A 409 5.54 -46.22 -5.80
N LYS A 410 5.80 -47.46 -6.28
CA LYS A 410 7.08 -48.17 -6.05
C LYS A 410 8.32 -47.41 -6.55
N ALA A 411 8.16 -46.55 -7.56
CA ALA A 411 9.22 -45.71 -8.11
C ALA A 411 9.30 -44.32 -7.45
N GLN A 412 8.68 -44.13 -6.27
CA GLN A 412 8.61 -42.87 -5.54
C GLN A 412 8.00 -41.70 -6.32
N ALA A 413 7.17 -41.98 -7.33
CA ALA A 413 6.41 -40.96 -8.03
C ALA A 413 5.03 -40.77 -7.39
N LEU A 414 4.58 -39.51 -7.33
CA LEU A 414 3.27 -39.13 -6.83
C LEU A 414 2.20 -39.46 -7.87
N VAL A 415 1.21 -40.23 -7.43
CA VAL A 415 0.10 -40.70 -8.25
C VAL A 415 -1.19 -40.69 -7.45
N ILE A 416 -2.32 -40.86 -8.14
CA ILE A 416 -3.61 -41.15 -7.49
C ILE A 416 -3.93 -42.64 -7.55
N LYS A 417 -4.43 -43.21 -6.45
CA LYS A 417 -4.88 -44.61 -6.37
C LYS A 417 -6.20 -44.74 -5.62
N ASN A 418 -6.85 -45.89 -5.77
CA ASN A 418 -7.97 -46.23 -4.91
C ASN A 418 -7.48 -46.28 -3.45
N LYS A 419 -8.34 -45.86 -2.53
CA LYS A 419 -8.06 -45.84 -1.10
C LYS A 419 -7.78 -47.26 -0.61
N GLN A 420 -6.64 -47.45 0.04
CA GLN A 420 -6.16 -48.69 0.63
C GLN A 420 -5.62 -48.39 2.03
N LYS A 421 -5.52 -49.39 2.90
CA LYS A 421 -4.94 -49.24 4.24
C LYS A 421 -3.40 -49.18 4.24
N ASP A 422 -2.78 -48.89 3.10
CA ASP A 422 -1.33 -48.84 2.97
C ASP A 422 -0.78 -47.46 3.34
N LYS A 423 0.32 -47.46 4.11
CA LYS A 423 1.00 -46.25 4.59
C LYS A 423 1.55 -45.38 3.45
N SER A 424 1.65 -45.89 2.21
CA SER A 424 2.00 -45.10 1.01
C SER A 424 0.97 -44.03 0.63
N GLN A 425 -0.18 -43.99 1.32
CA GLN A 425 -1.28 -43.03 1.08
C GLN A 425 -1.49 -42.07 2.26
N HIS A 426 -0.65 -42.15 3.29
CA HIS A 426 -0.85 -41.42 4.54
C HIS A 426 0.02 -40.16 4.55
N TRP A 427 -0.62 -39.03 4.85
CA TRP A 427 -0.01 -37.70 4.83
C TRP A 427 -0.19 -37.00 6.16
N GLU A 428 0.80 -36.21 6.54
CA GLU A 428 0.78 -35.34 7.71
C GLU A 428 0.93 -33.88 7.27
N LEU A 429 0.18 -32.99 7.91
CA LEU A 429 0.23 -31.55 7.67
C LEU A 429 1.02 -30.91 8.81
N LEU A 430 2.25 -30.52 8.54
CA LEU A 430 3.10 -29.85 9.52
C LEU A 430 2.99 -28.34 9.34
N GLU A 431 2.72 -27.60 10.42
CA GLU A 431 2.73 -26.13 10.38
C GLU A 431 4.09 -25.61 9.90
N SER A 432 4.05 -24.61 9.02
CA SER A 432 5.25 -23.84 8.69
C SER A 432 5.55 -22.78 9.75
N ASN A 433 6.83 -22.46 9.93
CA ASN A 433 7.31 -21.46 10.89
C ASN A 433 6.92 -20.00 10.51
N LYS A 434 6.09 -19.79 9.48
CA LYS A 434 5.64 -18.47 9.01
C LYS A 434 4.16 -18.26 9.35
N THR A 435 3.79 -17.08 9.84
CA THR A 435 2.47 -16.71 10.40
C THR A 435 1.32 -16.61 9.38
N GLU A 436 1.42 -17.30 8.24
CA GLU A 436 0.54 -17.15 7.08
C GLU A 436 -0.33 -18.39 6.79
N GLY A 437 -0.40 -19.35 7.73
CA GLY A 437 -1.26 -20.54 7.60
C GLY A 437 -0.79 -21.57 6.55
N PHE A 438 0.47 -21.51 6.13
CA PHE A 438 1.07 -22.52 5.25
C PHE A 438 1.51 -23.76 6.02
N VAL A 439 1.44 -24.89 5.35
CA VAL A 439 1.80 -26.22 5.86
C VAL A 439 2.81 -26.90 4.94
N PHE A 440 3.61 -27.80 5.51
CA PHE A 440 4.32 -28.82 4.75
C PHE A 440 3.44 -30.06 4.70
N ILE A 441 3.20 -30.58 3.50
CA ILE A 441 2.51 -31.85 3.30
C ILE A 441 3.59 -32.94 3.30
N GLN A 442 3.72 -33.64 4.41
CA GLN A 442 4.75 -34.65 4.63
C GLN A 442 4.19 -36.06 4.41
N HIS A 443 4.93 -36.89 3.67
CA HIS A 443 4.63 -38.30 3.54
C HIS A 443 5.18 -39.06 4.75
N ILE A 444 4.33 -39.84 5.44
CA ILE A 444 4.70 -40.40 6.75
C ILE A 444 5.84 -41.43 6.68
N VAL A 445 5.94 -42.18 5.58
CA VAL A 445 6.94 -43.26 5.47
C VAL A 445 8.31 -42.71 5.10
N THR A 446 8.35 -41.68 4.25
CA THR A 446 9.63 -41.14 3.75
C THR A 446 10.11 -39.94 4.56
N GLY A 447 9.24 -39.29 5.34
CA GLY A 447 9.55 -38.04 6.03
C GLY A 447 9.79 -36.85 5.09
N LYS A 448 9.63 -37.03 3.78
CA LYS A 448 9.82 -36.00 2.76
C LYS A 448 8.55 -35.20 2.53
N VAL A 449 8.71 -33.94 2.14
CA VAL A 449 7.61 -32.99 1.92
C VAL A 449 7.35 -32.79 0.44
N LEU A 450 6.11 -32.45 0.13
CA LEU A 450 5.67 -32.13 -1.22
C LEU A 450 6.36 -30.85 -1.72
N GLU A 451 6.96 -30.91 -2.90
CA GLU A 451 7.70 -29.80 -3.54
C GLU A 451 7.31 -29.68 -5.01
N ILE A 452 7.11 -28.45 -5.50
CA ILE A 452 7.19 -28.20 -6.95
C ILE A 452 8.67 -28.11 -7.31
N LYS A 453 9.14 -29.07 -8.11
CA LYS A 453 10.54 -29.21 -8.47
C LYS A 453 11.06 -27.89 -9.04
N ASP A 454 12.15 -27.39 -8.46
CA ASP A 454 12.85 -26.15 -8.84
C ASP A 454 11.98 -24.88 -8.77
N GLY A 455 10.77 -24.95 -8.17
CA GLY A 455 9.84 -23.83 -8.08
C GLY A 455 9.35 -23.32 -9.45
N VAL A 456 9.29 -24.18 -10.46
CA VAL A 456 8.87 -23.82 -11.82
C VAL A 456 7.42 -23.33 -11.83
N LYS A 457 7.19 -22.14 -12.40
CA LYS A 457 5.88 -21.45 -12.43
C LYS A 457 5.10 -21.69 -13.73
N THR A 458 5.17 -22.89 -14.27
CA THR A 458 4.44 -23.26 -15.50
C THR A 458 3.44 -24.36 -15.19
N ASP A 459 2.40 -24.46 -16.02
CA ASP A 459 1.54 -25.64 -16.00
C ASP A 459 2.36 -26.91 -16.26
N HIS A 460 1.87 -28.03 -15.74
CA HIS A 460 2.54 -29.34 -15.79
C HIS A 460 3.88 -29.39 -15.05
N ALA A 461 4.21 -28.40 -14.22
CA ALA A 461 5.42 -28.47 -13.42
C ALA A 461 5.37 -29.67 -12.46
N LYS A 462 6.52 -30.35 -12.36
CA LYS A 462 6.63 -31.66 -11.71
C LYS A 462 6.55 -31.49 -10.20
N VAL A 463 5.57 -32.14 -9.58
CA VAL A 463 5.48 -32.25 -8.12
C VAL A 463 6.26 -33.50 -7.68
N ILE A 464 7.12 -33.35 -6.67
CA ILE A 464 8.00 -34.40 -6.15
C ILE A 464 7.99 -34.42 -4.62
N LEU A 465 8.62 -35.44 -4.03
CA LEU A 465 8.97 -35.46 -2.62
C LEU A 465 10.44 -35.07 -2.43
N ALA A 466 10.70 -34.12 -1.55
CA ALA A 466 12.04 -33.63 -1.24
C ALA A 466 12.26 -33.48 0.27
N ASP A 467 13.52 -33.42 0.69
CA ASP A 467 13.85 -33.18 2.10
C ASP A 467 13.41 -31.78 2.51
N LYS A 468 12.81 -31.68 3.71
CA LYS A 468 12.29 -30.41 4.23
C LYS A 468 13.43 -29.41 4.46
N LYS A 469 13.43 -28.31 3.72
CA LYS A 469 14.42 -27.23 3.81
C LYS A 469 14.03 -26.25 4.93
N ARG A 470 15.01 -25.67 5.64
CA ARG A 470 14.79 -24.69 6.73
C ARG A 470 14.69 -23.22 6.26
N ARG A 471 15.24 -22.90 5.09
CA ARG A 471 15.28 -21.54 4.50
C ARG A 471 14.99 -21.62 2.99
N ASN A 472 14.44 -20.55 2.40
CA ASN A 472 14.10 -20.45 0.97
C ASN A 472 13.30 -21.65 0.42
N ASN A 473 12.33 -22.12 1.20
CA ASN A 473 11.56 -23.35 0.97
C ASN A 473 10.13 -23.06 0.49
N ASN A 474 9.87 -21.88 -0.07
CA ASN A 474 8.51 -21.47 -0.45
C ASN A 474 7.87 -22.44 -1.46
N HIS A 475 8.65 -23.15 -2.28
CA HIS A 475 8.12 -24.19 -3.19
C HIS A 475 7.81 -25.53 -2.50
N GLN A 476 8.08 -25.67 -1.20
CA GLN A 476 7.70 -26.81 -0.34
C GLN A 476 6.51 -26.48 0.57
N GLU A 477 6.04 -25.23 0.56
CA GLU A 477 4.98 -24.72 1.43
C GLU A 477 3.65 -24.68 0.66
N TRP A 478 2.62 -25.27 1.25
CA TRP A 478 1.29 -25.40 0.64
C TRP A 478 0.24 -24.78 1.54
N ARG A 479 -0.88 -24.35 0.96
CA ARG A 479 -2.03 -23.81 1.67
C ARG A 479 -3.29 -24.51 1.18
N LEU A 480 -4.17 -24.81 2.13
CA LEU A 480 -5.51 -25.31 1.84
C LEU A 480 -6.39 -24.09 1.58
N VAL A 481 -6.79 -23.89 0.32
CA VAL A 481 -7.66 -22.80 -0.10
C VAL A 481 -9.07 -23.36 -0.26
N ALA A 482 -10.00 -22.96 0.61
CA ALA A 482 -11.38 -23.45 0.58
C ALA A 482 -12.06 -23.19 -0.77
N THR A 483 -12.93 -24.12 -1.19
CA THR A 483 -13.81 -23.94 -2.36
C THR A 483 -15.19 -23.46 -1.91
N GLU A 484 -16.14 -23.31 -2.84
CA GLU A 484 -17.52 -22.94 -2.52
C GLU A 484 -18.20 -23.96 -1.59
N GLU A 485 -17.74 -25.22 -1.63
CA GLU A 485 -18.16 -26.25 -0.71
C GLU A 485 -17.16 -26.36 0.45
N PRO A 486 -17.57 -26.11 1.71
CA PRO A 486 -16.68 -26.01 2.87
C PRO A 486 -15.81 -27.25 3.15
N LYS A 487 -16.19 -28.40 2.59
CA LYS A 487 -15.51 -29.69 2.74
C LYS A 487 -14.27 -29.82 1.86
N TYR A 488 -14.22 -29.09 0.75
CA TYR A 488 -13.19 -29.24 -0.27
C TYR A 488 -12.25 -28.02 -0.32
N PHE A 489 -11.03 -28.26 -0.79
CA PHE A 489 -10.01 -27.21 -0.93
C PHE A 489 -9.10 -27.47 -2.13
N PHE A 490 -8.49 -26.40 -2.62
CA PHE A 490 -7.31 -26.48 -3.49
C PHE A 490 -6.05 -26.54 -2.63
N LEU A 491 -5.08 -27.36 -3.05
CA LEU A 491 -3.74 -27.37 -2.48
C LEU A 491 -2.86 -26.42 -3.29
N GLU A 492 -2.72 -25.19 -2.83
CA GLU A 492 -1.97 -24.14 -3.51
C GLU A 492 -0.54 -24.05 -3.00
N ASN A 493 0.44 -23.97 -3.90
CA ASN A 493 1.85 -23.81 -3.55
C ASN A 493 2.22 -22.33 -3.36
N ARG A 494 2.95 -22.00 -2.30
CA ARG A 494 3.31 -20.62 -1.96
C ARG A 494 4.20 -19.92 -2.99
N ALA A 495 5.20 -20.62 -3.54
CA ALA A 495 6.17 -19.98 -4.44
C ALA A 495 5.59 -19.72 -5.83
N THR A 496 4.78 -20.66 -6.33
CA THR A 496 4.32 -20.66 -7.72
C THR A 496 2.87 -20.20 -7.88
N GLN A 497 2.06 -20.21 -6.80
CA GLN A 497 0.62 -19.92 -6.83
C GLN A 497 -0.19 -20.87 -7.73
N THR A 498 0.40 -22.01 -8.07
CA THR A 498 -0.26 -23.09 -8.80
C THR A 498 -0.86 -24.09 -7.80
N VAL A 499 -1.93 -24.75 -8.19
CA VAL A 499 -2.62 -25.78 -7.41
C VAL A 499 -2.17 -27.19 -7.80
N LEU A 500 -2.21 -28.13 -6.86
CA LEU A 500 -2.00 -29.55 -7.13
C LEU A 500 -3.19 -30.10 -7.94
N ASP A 501 -2.89 -30.67 -9.10
CA ASP A 501 -3.89 -31.22 -10.02
C ASP A 501 -3.47 -32.60 -10.55
N ILE A 502 -4.40 -33.32 -11.14
CA ILE A 502 -4.12 -34.59 -11.83
C ILE A 502 -3.75 -34.27 -13.28
N SER A 503 -2.63 -34.81 -13.76
CA SER A 503 -2.19 -34.56 -15.14
C SER A 503 -3.21 -35.10 -16.16
N TYR A 504 -3.69 -34.23 -17.05
CA TYR A 504 -4.77 -34.53 -18.00
C TYR A 504 -4.44 -35.68 -18.97
N LYS A 505 -5.36 -36.65 -19.07
CA LYS A 505 -5.78 -37.47 -20.24
C LYS A 505 -6.42 -38.81 -19.84
N LYS A 506 -6.21 -39.30 -18.61
CA LYS A 506 -6.94 -40.45 -18.05
C LYS A 506 -6.97 -40.33 -16.53
N SER A 507 -8.12 -40.07 -15.93
CA SER A 507 -8.36 -40.12 -14.47
C SER A 507 -8.42 -41.56 -13.95
N LYS A 508 -7.40 -42.36 -14.26
CA LYS A 508 -7.31 -43.77 -13.90
C LYS A 508 -6.38 -43.94 -12.69
N GLN A 509 -6.47 -45.10 -12.05
CA GLN A 509 -5.52 -45.47 -11.01
C GLN A 509 -4.09 -45.46 -11.56
N GLY A 510 -3.17 -44.82 -10.85
CA GLY A 510 -1.78 -44.66 -11.24
C GLY A 510 -1.47 -43.36 -12.01
N SER A 511 -2.46 -42.52 -12.29
CA SER A 511 -2.23 -41.22 -12.94
C SER A 511 -1.40 -40.28 -12.08
N LYS A 512 -0.49 -39.56 -12.72
CA LYS A 512 0.43 -38.62 -12.06
C LYS A 512 -0.28 -37.33 -11.67
N VAL A 513 0.26 -36.68 -10.65
CA VAL A 513 -0.12 -35.31 -10.27
C VAL A 513 0.94 -34.33 -10.75
N ALA A 514 0.51 -33.10 -11.05
CA ALA A 514 1.38 -31.99 -11.43
C ALA A 514 0.77 -30.69 -10.91
N SER A 515 1.51 -29.59 -11.01
CA SER A 515 0.97 -28.28 -10.65
C SER A 515 0.42 -27.55 -11.87
N TYR A 516 -0.70 -26.85 -11.67
CA TYR A 516 -1.35 -26.05 -12.70
C TYR A 516 -1.81 -24.72 -12.12
N HIS A 517 -1.86 -23.69 -12.95
CA HIS A 517 -2.57 -22.47 -12.61
C HIS A 517 -4.06 -22.79 -12.35
N LYS A 518 -4.68 -21.99 -11.48
CA LYS A 518 -6.12 -22.08 -11.27
C LYS A 518 -6.83 -21.68 -12.57
N LYS A 519 -7.52 -22.63 -13.18
CA LYS A 519 -8.18 -22.49 -14.47
C LYS A 519 -9.43 -21.62 -14.29
N SER A 520 -9.57 -20.60 -15.13
CA SER A 520 -10.73 -19.69 -15.14
C SER A 520 -11.74 -20.02 -16.25
N ARG A 521 -11.38 -20.88 -17.21
CA ARG A 521 -12.23 -21.41 -18.29
C ARG A 521 -11.77 -22.82 -18.71
N GLY A 522 -12.69 -23.74 -19.01
CA GLY A 522 -12.37 -25.11 -19.46
C GLY A 522 -12.64 -26.20 -18.40
N THR A 523 -11.70 -27.13 -18.21
CA THR A 523 -11.81 -28.19 -17.18
C THR A 523 -11.52 -27.63 -15.79
N GLU A 524 -12.25 -28.07 -14.77
CA GLU A 524 -11.99 -27.67 -13.38
C GLU A 524 -10.66 -28.24 -12.88
N ASN A 525 -9.97 -27.51 -11.98
CA ASN A 525 -8.83 -28.06 -11.27
C ASN A 525 -9.29 -29.05 -10.21
N GLN A 526 -8.40 -29.96 -9.83
CA GLN A 526 -8.72 -30.90 -8.78
C GLN A 526 -8.96 -30.23 -7.42
N GLU A 527 -10.17 -30.40 -6.91
CA GLU A 527 -10.50 -30.15 -5.51
C GLU A 527 -10.16 -31.38 -4.66
N TRP A 528 -9.69 -31.14 -3.44
CA TRP A 528 -9.23 -32.16 -2.52
C TRP A 528 -9.97 -32.10 -1.19
N GLU A 529 -10.02 -33.23 -0.50
CA GLU A 529 -10.55 -33.38 0.85
C GLU A 529 -9.52 -34.10 1.73
N LEU A 530 -9.46 -33.75 3.02
CA LEU A 530 -8.72 -34.49 4.02
C LEU A 530 -9.63 -35.48 4.73
N ILE A 531 -9.35 -36.78 4.59
CA ILE A 531 -10.03 -37.82 5.35
C ILE A 531 -9.09 -38.30 6.46
N ALA A 532 -9.48 -38.04 7.71
CA ALA A 532 -8.72 -38.45 8.89
C ALA A 532 -8.60 -39.98 8.96
N ILE A 533 -7.40 -40.45 9.30
CA ILE A 533 -7.09 -41.87 9.50
C ILE A 533 -7.17 -42.14 11.01
N PRO A 534 -8.10 -42.99 11.49
CA PRO A 534 -8.20 -43.30 12.91
C PRO A 534 -6.96 -44.07 13.40
N PHE A 535 -6.56 -43.84 14.66
CA PHE A 535 -5.32 -44.37 15.25
C PHE A 535 -5.19 -45.91 15.29
N ASN A 536 -6.26 -46.65 14.96
CA ASN A 536 -6.33 -48.12 15.03
C ASN A 536 -6.49 -48.83 13.66
N SER A 537 -6.11 -48.20 12.53
CA SER A 537 -6.27 -48.79 11.18
C SER A 537 -5.00 -49.36 10.57
#